data_AF-A0A7K4HJ76-F1
#
_entry.id   AF-A0A7K4HJ76-F1
#
_cell.length_a   1.000
_cell.length_b   1.000
_cell.length_c   1.000
_cell.angle_alpha   90.00
_cell.angle_beta   90.00
_cell.angle_gamma   90.00
#
_symmetry.space_group_name_H-M   'P 1'
#
loop_
_entity.id
_entity.type
_entity.pdbx_description
1 polymer ?
#
loop_
_entity_poly.entity_id
_entity_poly.type
_entity_poly.pdbx_seq_one_letter_code
_entity_poly.pdbx_strand_id
1 'polypeptide(L)'
;QGNKYYLDRNGEPVIDTGSFVQMIATAANVKPIIFGKPSKEYFMQALKKLDLPASETIVIGDDIESDIQGAHNANIRGILVKTGKGEFYNSSTGDINPYRIINSISEILTLL
;
A
#
# COMPACT_ATOMS: atom_id res chain seq x y z
N GLN A 1 -2.85 -3.05 10.16
CA GLN A 1 -1.68 -3.91 10.35
C GLN A 1 -0.51 -3.18 9.70
N GLY A 2 0.64 -3.07 10.37
CA GLY A 2 1.83 -2.53 9.69
C GLY A 2 2.30 -3.52 8.62
N ASN A 3 3.11 -3.08 7.66
CA ASN A 3 3.73 -3.98 6.70
C ASN A 3 4.46 -5.11 7.44
N LYS A 4 4.14 -6.36 7.10
CA LYS A 4 4.72 -7.56 7.75
C LYS A 4 6.14 -7.84 7.25
N TYR A 5 6.35 -7.58 5.97
CA TYR A 5 7.62 -7.76 5.27
C TYR A 5 7.73 -6.70 4.17
N TYR A 6 8.94 -6.50 3.66
CA TYR A 6 9.23 -5.80 2.41
C TYR A 6 10.15 -6.69 1.56
N LEU A 7 10.32 -6.36 0.29
CA LEU A 7 11.31 -7.03 -0.56
C LEU A 7 12.61 -6.23 -0.53
N ASP A 8 13.74 -6.89 -0.29
CA ASP A 8 15.04 -6.25 -0.34
C ASP A 8 15.49 -5.96 -1.78
N ARG A 9 16.73 -5.51 -1.95
CA ARG A 9 17.28 -5.17 -3.28
C ARG A 9 17.38 -6.35 -4.25
N ASN A 10 17.34 -7.57 -3.74
CA ASN A 10 17.38 -8.80 -4.52
C ASN A 10 15.97 -9.37 -4.76
N GLY A 11 14.93 -8.72 -4.22
CA GLY A 11 13.56 -9.21 -4.28
C GLY A 11 13.22 -10.22 -3.17
N GLU A 12 14.10 -10.40 -2.17
CA GLU A 12 13.89 -11.40 -1.11
C GLU A 12 13.06 -10.81 0.03
N PRO A 13 12.11 -11.57 0.61
CA PRO A 13 11.26 -11.08 1.68
C PRO A 13 12.04 -10.91 2.99
N VAL A 14 12.02 -9.70 3.54
CA VAL A 14 12.63 -9.34 4.83
C VAL A 14 11.58 -8.85 5.81
N ILE A 15 11.69 -9.25 7.07
CA ILE A 15 10.78 -8.84 8.15
C ILE A 15 10.73 -7.31 8.26
N ASP A 16 9.52 -6.78 8.35
CA ASP A 16 9.26 -5.36 8.54
C ASP A 16 8.63 -5.10 9.92
N THR A 17 8.56 -3.84 10.28
CA THR A 17 8.07 -3.26 11.54
C THR A 17 6.73 -3.86 11.99
N GLY A 18 5.81 -4.15 11.06
CA GLY A 18 4.51 -4.73 11.39
C GLY A 18 4.60 -6.09 12.07
N SER A 19 5.60 -6.91 11.71
CA SER A 19 5.84 -8.19 12.36
C SER A 19 6.39 -8.03 13.78
N PHE A 20 7.30 -7.07 14.00
CA PHE A 20 7.79 -6.74 15.34
C PHE A 20 6.68 -6.20 16.24
N VAL A 21 5.85 -5.29 15.71
CA VAL A 21 4.68 -4.75 16.42
C VAL A 21 3.73 -5.87 16.80
N GLN A 22 3.46 -6.82 15.88
CA GLN A 22 2.60 -7.95 16.17
C GLN A 22 3.19 -8.86 17.28
N MET A 23 4.49 -9.14 17.23
CA MET A 23 5.18 -9.92 18.25
C MET A 23 5.06 -9.27 19.63
N ILE A 24 5.37 -7.97 19.73
CA ILE A 24 5.28 -7.23 21.00
C ILE A 24 3.84 -7.17 21.50
N ALA A 25 2.88 -6.88 20.62
CA ALA A 25 1.47 -6.80 20.97
C ALA A 25 0.93 -8.13 21.51
N THR A 26 1.32 -9.24 20.90
CA THR A 26 0.98 -10.59 21.37
C THR A 26 1.59 -10.85 22.75
N ALA A 27 2.88 -10.55 22.94
CA ALA A 27 3.56 -10.75 24.23
C ALA A 27 2.95 -9.90 25.36
N ALA A 28 2.53 -8.67 25.05
CA ALA A 28 1.89 -7.76 26.00
C ALA A 28 0.38 -7.98 26.17
N ASN A 29 -0.23 -8.89 25.40
CA ASN A 29 -1.68 -9.11 25.33
C ASN A 29 -2.49 -7.81 25.10
N VAL A 30 -2.01 -6.97 24.18
CA VAL A 30 -2.67 -5.71 23.81
C VAL A 30 -3.01 -5.69 22.33
N LYS A 31 -4.05 -4.94 21.96
CA LYS A 31 -4.36 -4.64 20.57
C LYS A 31 -3.59 -3.39 20.13
N PRO A 32 -2.69 -3.47 19.14
CA PRO A 32 -1.93 -2.30 18.71
C PRO A 32 -2.82 -1.36 17.90
N ILE A 33 -2.69 -0.05 18.13
CA ILE A 33 -3.23 0.97 17.24
C ILE A 33 -2.20 1.19 16.15
N ILE A 34 -2.54 0.81 14.91
CA ILE A 34 -1.66 0.97 13.77
C ILE A 34 -1.98 2.30 13.10
N PHE A 35 -1.00 3.20 13.07
CA PHE A 35 -1.06 4.42 12.28
C PHE A 35 -0.21 4.23 11.02
N GLY A 36 -0.85 4.23 9.84
CA GLY A 36 -0.19 3.93 8.57
C GLY A 36 -1.11 3.22 7.58
N LYS A 37 -0.62 3.01 6.35
CA LYS A 37 -1.33 2.24 5.32
C LYS A 37 -1.77 0.86 5.86
N PRO A 38 -2.99 0.37 5.54
CA PRO A 38 -4.00 0.94 4.63
C PRO A 38 -5.04 1.87 5.31
N SER A 39 -4.74 2.49 6.46
CA SER A 39 -5.67 3.40 7.14
C SER A 39 -6.07 4.57 6.23
N LYS A 40 -7.36 4.85 6.15
CA LYS A 40 -7.92 6.01 5.44
C LYS A 40 -7.30 7.31 5.94
N GLU A 41 -7.15 7.44 7.26
CA GLU A 41 -6.64 8.63 7.92
C GLU A 41 -5.22 8.98 7.45
N TYR A 42 -4.39 7.98 7.15
CA TYR A 42 -3.05 8.18 6.60
C TYR A 42 -3.08 8.95 5.26
N PHE A 43 -3.94 8.52 4.33
CA PHE A 43 -4.07 9.16 3.02
C PHE A 43 -4.79 10.51 3.10
N MET A 44 -5.83 10.63 3.95
CA MET A 44 -6.53 11.89 4.17
C MET A 44 -5.61 12.99 4.72
N GLN A 45 -4.66 12.63 5.58
CA GLN A 45 -3.65 13.56 6.08
C GLN A 45 -2.68 14.01 4.99
N ALA A 46 -2.31 13.11 4.06
CA ALA A 46 -1.49 13.48 2.90
C ALA A 46 -2.25 14.44 1.96
N LEU A 47 -3.51 14.14 1.63
CA LEU A 47 -4.37 15.02 0.82
C LEU A 47 -4.52 16.41 1.45
N LYS A 48 -4.82 16.46 2.74
CA LYS A 48 -4.95 17.72 3.50
C LYS A 48 -3.65 18.54 3.47
N LYS A 49 -2.49 17.88 3.60
CA LYS A 49 -1.19 18.56 3.59
C LYS A 49 -0.84 19.12 2.21
N LEU A 50 -1.27 18.44 1.14
CA LEU A 50 -1.03 18.83 -0.24
C LEU A 50 -2.10 19.77 -0.81
N ASP A 51 -3.20 20.00 -0.07
CA ASP A 51 -4.38 20.74 -0.51
C ASP A 51 -4.96 20.20 -1.83
N LEU A 52 -5.04 18.86 -1.93
CA LEU A 52 -5.55 18.17 -3.12
C LEU A 52 -6.83 17.38 -2.81
N PRO A 53 -7.82 17.38 -3.72
CA PRO A 53 -8.97 16.50 -3.58
C PRO A 53 -8.61 15.06 -3.98
N ALA A 54 -9.27 14.08 -3.35
CA ALA A 54 -9.09 12.66 -3.65
C ALA A 54 -9.36 12.33 -5.13
N SER A 55 -10.33 13.02 -5.75
CA SER A 55 -10.72 12.83 -7.16
C SER A 55 -9.63 13.18 -8.17
N GLU A 56 -8.73 14.10 -7.82
CA GLU A 56 -7.62 14.55 -8.66
C GLU A 56 -6.28 13.90 -8.25
N THR A 57 -6.32 13.00 -7.29
CA THR A 57 -5.14 12.30 -6.79
C THR A 57 -5.13 10.85 -7.27
N ILE A 58 -3.93 10.32 -7.47
CA ILE A 58 -3.71 8.90 -7.72
C ILE A 58 -2.58 8.41 -6.81
N VAL A 59 -2.79 7.26 -6.17
CA VAL A 59 -1.77 6.56 -5.41
C VAL A 59 -1.06 5.59 -6.34
N ILE A 60 0.27 5.57 -6.31
CA ILE A 60 1.07 4.60 -7.04
C ILE A 60 1.89 3.84 -6.01
N GLY A 61 1.78 2.51 -5.99
CA GLY A 61 2.46 1.67 -5.00
C GLY A 61 2.65 0.25 -5.50
N ASP A 62 3.47 -0.52 -4.80
CA ASP A 62 3.76 -1.91 -5.12
C ASP A 62 3.01 -2.89 -4.22
N ASP A 63 2.32 -2.44 -3.16
CA ASP A 63 1.63 -3.33 -2.23
C ASP A 63 0.10 -3.22 -2.37
N ILE A 64 -0.53 -4.31 -2.80
CA ILE A 64 -1.99 -4.36 -2.99
C ILE A 64 -2.78 -4.13 -1.69
N GLU A 65 -2.32 -4.70 -0.57
CA GLU A 65 -3.03 -4.64 0.71
C GLU A 65 -2.76 -3.34 1.46
N SER A 66 -1.60 -2.70 1.21
CA SER A 66 -1.22 -1.46 1.89
C SER A 66 -1.56 -0.21 1.05
N ASP A 67 -1.07 -0.12 -0.18
CA ASP A 67 -1.18 1.07 -1.01
C ASP A 67 -2.55 1.16 -1.66
N ILE A 68 -2.94 0.10 -2.37
CA ILE A 68 -4.14 0.11 -3.21
C ILE A 68 -5.39 0.05 -2.34
N GLN A 69 -5.44 -0.86 -1.35
CA GLN A 69 -6.52 -0.87 -0.38
C GLN A 69 -6.63 0.46 0.38
N GLY A 70 -5.49 1.05 0.73
CA GLY A 70 -5.44 2.34 1.42
C GLY A 70 -6.00 3.48 0.57
N ALA A 71 -5.64 3.50 -0.72
CA ALA A 71 -6.20 4.43 -1.70
C ALA A 71 -7.72 4.27 -1.79
N HIS A 72 -8.23 3.04 -1.91
CA HIS A 72 -9.67 2.77 -1.97
C HIS A 72 -10.40 3.23 -0.70
N ASN A 73 -9.84 2.95 0.48
CA ASN A 73 -10.41 3.39 1.75
C ASN A 73 -10.56 4.93 1.82
N ALA A 74 -9.71 5.65 1.10
CA ALA A 74 -9.72 7.10 0.99
C ALA A 74 -10.42 7.65 -0.27
N ASN A 75 -11.11 6.79 -1.05
CA ASN A 75 -11.73 7.14 -2.34
C ASN A 75 -10.75 7.73 -3.37
N ILE A 76 -9.50 7.28 -3.35
CA ILE A 76 -8.44 7.64 -4.29
C ILE A 76 -8.23 6.49 -5.26
N ARG A 77 -7.97 6.79 -6.55
CA ARG A 77 -7.56 5.76 -7.52
C ARG A 77 -6.16 5.24 -7.16
N GLY A 78 -5.95 3.93 -7.30
CA GLY A 78 -4.65 3.29 -7.05
C GLY A 78 -4.09 2.62 -8.30
N ILE A 79 -2.83 2.90 -8.66
CA ILE A 79 -2.07 2.17 -9.68
C ILE A 79 -1.08 1.23 -8.97
N LEU A 80 -1.12 -0.05 -9.31
CA LEU A 80 -0.17 -1.04 -8.81
C LEU A 80 1.03 -1.17 -9.77
N VAL A 81 2.25 -1.09 -9.24
CA VAL A 81 3.49 -1.37 -9.99
C VAL A 81 4.00 -2.77 -9.68
N LYS A 82 4.66 -3.43 -10.67
CA LYS A 82 5.20 -4.79 -10.52
C LYS A 82 6.69 -4.87 -10.15
N THR A 83 7.32 -3.76 -9.77
CA THR A 83 8.74 -3.74 -9.33
C THR A 83 8.95 -4.11 -7.86
N GLY A 84 7.95 -4.72 -7.23
CA GLY A 84 7.92 -5.02 -5.79
C GLY A 84 6.89 -6.09 -5.51
N LYS A 85 6.17 -6.00 -4.39
CA LYS A 85 5.17 -7.04 -4.02
C LYS A 85 4.08 -7.25 -5.07
N GLY A 86 3.81 -6.23 -5.88
CA GLY A 86 2.83 -6.25 -6.95
C GLY A 86 3.18 -7.21 -8.08
N GLU A 87 4.42 -7.70 -8.15
CA GLU A 87 4.79 -8.82 -9.03
C GLU A 87 3.94 -10.06 -8.76
N PHE A 88 3.64 -10.33 -7.49
CA PHE A 88 2.88 -11.50 -7.04
C PHE A 88 1.36 -11.30 -7.09
N TYR A 89 0.88 -10.12 -7.51
CA TYR A 89 -0.55 -9.84 -7.60
C TYR A 89 -1.20 -10.62 -8.75
N ASN A 90 -2.31 -11.29 -8.43
CA ASN A 90 -3.14 -12.00 -9.40
C ASN A 90 -4.60 -11.54 -9.28
N SER A 91 -5.13 -10.99 -10.37
CA SER A 91 -6.51 -10.47 -10.44
C SER A 91 -7.58 -11.54 -10.28
N SER A 92 -7.26 -12.81 -10.56
CA SER A 92 -8.23 -13.90 -10.46
C SER A 92 -8.52 -14.33 -9.02
N THR A 93 -7.72 -13.88 -8.06
CA THR A 93 -7.77 -14.30 -6.66
C THR A 93 -7.97 -13.16 -5.67
N GLY A 94 -7.98 -11.91 -6.13
CA GLY A 94 -8.01 -10.72 -5.26
C GLY A 94 -9.37 -10.03 -5.22
N ASP A 95 -9.81 -9.67 -4.00
CA ASP A 95 -10.98 -8.79 -3.80
C ASP A 95 -10.65 -7.31 -4.10
N ILE A 96 -9.36 -6.97 -4.16
CA ILE A 96 -8.85 -5.61 -4.31
C ILE A 96 -8.39 -5.42 -5.76
N ASN A 97 -9.07 -4.54 -6.50
CA ASN A 97 -8.79 -4.28 -7.90
C ASN A 97 -8.15 -2.90 -8.11
N PRO A 98 -6.86 -2.82 -8.49
CA PRO A 98 -6.24 -1.54 -8.85
C PRO A 98 -6.96 -0.87 -10.02
N TYR A 99 -6.89 0.46 -10.07
CA TYR A 99 -7.36 1.23 -11.23
C TYR A 99 -6.58 0.85 -12.50
N ARG A 100 -5.26 0.67 -12.37
CA ARG A 100 -4.37 0.14 -13.40
C ARG A 100 -3.22 -0.66 -12.79
N ILE A 101 -2.62 -1.51 -13.60
CA ILE A 101 -1.40 -2.24 -13.28
C ILE A 101 -0.36 -1.90 -14.34
N ILE A 102 0.84 -1.51 -13.92
CA ILE A 102 1.96 -1.19 -14.81
C ILE A 102 3.20 -1.97 -14.37
N ASN A 103 4.14 -2.24 -15.28
CA ASN A 103 5.30 -3.06 -14.89
C ASN A 103 6.28 -2.26 -14.03
N SER A 104 6.41 -0.96 -14.28
CA SER A 104 7.34 -0.06 -13.59
C SER A 104 6.79 1.35 -13.52
N ILE A 105 7.26 2.13 -12.54
CA ILE A 105 6.93 3.56 -12.41
C ILE A 105 7.31 4.36 -13.67
N SER A 106 8.32 3.91 -14.44
CA SER A 106 8.71 4.56 -15.70
C SER A 106 7.60 4.58 -16.75
N GLU A 107 6.66 3.61 -16.71
CA GLU A 107 5.54 3.55 -17.65
C GLU A 107 4.51 4.66 -17.40
N ILE A 108 4.57 5.34 -16.25
CA ILE A 108 3.58 6.36 -15.90
C ILE A 108 3.56 7.54 -16.87
N LEU A 109 4.71 7.86 -17.48
CA LEU A 109 4.83 8.94 -18.47
C LEU A 109 4.04 8.66 -19.75
N THR A 110 3.63 7.42 -19.99
CA THR A 110 2.79 7.05 -21.13
C THR A 110 1.29 7.10 -20.80
N LEU A 111 0.95 7.33 -19.53
CA LEU A 111 -0.42 7.39 -19.00
C LEU A 111 -0.89 8.81 -18.65
N LEU A 112 0.03 9.79 -18.67
CA LEU A 112 -0.21 11.22 -18.47
C LEU A 112 -0.31 11.92 -19.83
#